data_AF-A0A948WH73-F1
#
_entry.id   AF-A0A948WH73-F1
#
_cell.length_a   1.000
_cell.length_b   1.000
_cell.length_c   1.000
_cell.angle_alpha   90.00
_cell.angle_beta   90.00
_cell.angle_gamma   90.00
#
_symmetry.space_group_name_H-M   'P 1'
#
loop_
_entity.id
_entity.type
_entity.pdbx_description
1 polymer ?
#
loop_
_entity_poly.entity_id
_entity_poly.type
_entity_poly.pdbx_seq_one_letter_code
_entity_poly.pdbx_strand_id
1 'polypeptide(L)'
;MIFGWRKGESGNAAKPFEAQPDKARKFFEHARTVGEADQLEYALQLYANGLKLDPANVEAHEGMYQVACKHHVGTGGAATGKDIKEIDGPSAVDKMVVAEYTWMRDLNNASAALRFLEAAGKAAQVEVGQWLAPKMLNILRGVMKAKPQKKVWLKAMELFSEVQAWDEAFACGEEAQRLDPSDTNLEHEMRQLTAARAIKQGGYEKTYGQEGGFRGQVRDAERQRQLEAANSISGAGGSTETAIDKARQDWEQNPKSPEAVNRYAQLLRKRGQGDDEQQAIAVYMAGFRELAEYRFKLNADDLRIAQLRRASRAATEQLEQAPDNPSLQAAADKARMELLELEGTVYRDRVGKYPTNREMKADLGRVEYELGRYEDAMAAFQAAKDDPKLRVNSAWMLGKCFAKEGWHSEAVSEFKEALAALDATQSERELEIKYDLMLSLIELAKLEKSGAHAKEAAELCSAIVRKNIAFRDVRARRKEVDELVRTLG
;
A
#
# COMPACT_ATOMS: atom_id res chain seq x y z
N MET A 1 -14.11 -19.32 24.31
CA MET A 1 -12.95 -18.96 25.18
C MET A 1 -11.69 -19.57 24.55
N ILE A 2 -10.93 -18.82 23.75
CA ILE A 2 -9.75 -19.36 23.01
C ILE A 2 -8.43 -18.60 23.28
N PHE A 3 -8.43 -17.49 24.05
CA PHE A 3 -7.17 -16.82 24.39
C PHE A 3 -7.08 -16.50 25.90
N GLY A 4 -6.18 -17.21 26.59
CA GLY A 4 -5.95 -17.14 28.03
C GLY A 4 -5.05 -16.00 28.46
N TRP A 5 -5.41 -14.75 28.15
CA TRP A 5 -4.71 -13.55 28.61
C TRP A 5 -5.52 -12.82 29.69
N ARG A 6 -5.75 -13.50 30.82
CA ARG A 6 -6.04 -12.84 32.10
C ARG A 6 -5.44 -13.70 33.20
N LYS A 7 -4.18 -13.43 33.55
CA LYS A 7 -3.67 -13.76 34.88
C LYS A 7 -3.96 -12.59 35.81
N GLY A 8 -5.01 -12.79 36.60
CA GLY A 8 -5.29 -12.22 37.92
C GLY A 8 -4.92 -10.76 38.20
N GLU A 9 -5.95 -9.93 38.32
CA GLU A 9 -6.14 -9.08 39.49
C GLU A 9 -7.63 -9.15 39.90
N SER A 10 -7.91 -9.97 40.91
CA SER A 10 -9.14 -9.91 41.68
C SER A 10 -9.03 -8.74 42.65
N GLY A 11 -9.54 -7.57 42.25
CA GLY A 11 -9.55 -6.37 43.08
C GLY A 11 -10.77 -5.50 42.74
N ASN A 12 -11.75 -5.51 43.63
CA ASN A 12 -12.92 -4.62 43.70
C ASN A 12 -13.70 -4.43 42.38
N ALA A 13 -14.81 -5.17 42.22
CA ALA A 13 -15.76 -4.95 41.13
C ALA A 13 -16.42 -3.58 41.28
N ALA A 14 -15.78 -2.54 40.73
CA ALA A 14 -16.41 -1.26 40.47
C ALA A 14 -17.67 -1.51 39.64
N LYS A 15 -18.76 -0.79 39.94
CA LYS A 15 -20.00 -0.89 39.17
C LYS A 15 -19.68 -0.71 37.68
N PRO A 16 -20.26 -1.54 36.78
CA PRO A 16 -20.14 -1.32 35.34
C PRO A 16 -20.55 0.11 35.00
N PHE A 17 -19.80 0.76 34.11
CA PHE A 17 -20.13 2.10 33.65
C PHE A 17 -21.51 2.09 32.97
N GLU A 18 -22.39 3.02 33.35
CA GLU A 18 -23.72 3.18 32.77
C GLU A 18 -23.76 4.46 31.92
N ALA A 19 -23.92 4.30 30.61
CA ALA A 19 -23.96 5.41 29.68
C ALA A 19 -25.24 6.24 29.82
N GLN A 20 -25.11 7.56 29.68
CA GLN A 20 -26.20 8.53 29.75
C GLN A 20 -26.30 9.32 28.44
N PRO A 21 -26.64 8.68 27.31
CA PRO A 21 -26.57 9.28 25.97
C PRO A 21 -27.46 10.51 25.84
N ASP A 22 -28.64 10.55 26.46
CA ASP A 22 -29.54 11.71 26.42
C ASP A 22 -28.95 12.96 27.10
N LYS A 23 -28.16 12.76 28.17
CA LYS A 23 -27.46 13.87 28.82
C LYS A 23 -26.22 14.26 28.03
N ALA A 24 -25.47 13.28 27.54
CA ALA A 24 -24.29 13.49 26.70
C ALA A 24 -24.64 14.28 25.42
N ARG A 25 -25.77 13.97 24.79
CA ARG A 25 -26.24 14.63 23.55
C ARG A 25 -26.30 16.15 23.69
N LYS A 26 -26.76 16.67 24.84
CA LYS A 26 -26.83 18.11 25.10
C LYS A 26 -25.44 18.75 25.11
N PHE A 27 -24.44 18.07 25.66
CA PHE A 27 -23.05 18.52 25.60
C PHE A 27 -22.53 18.54 24.17
N PHE A 28 -22.77 17.48 23.39
CA PHE A 28 -22.30 17.39 22.00
C PHE A 28 -22.97 18.41 21.07
N GLU A 29 -24.28 18.63 21.20
CA GLU A 29 -24.99 19.68 20.47
C GLU A 29 -24.43 21.06 20.80
N HIS A 30 -24.23 21.36 22.09
CA HIS A 30 -23.67 22.64 22.50
C HIS A 30 -22.21 22.81 22.02
N ALA A 31 -21.39 21.76 22.13
CA ALA A 31 -20.01 21.73 21.65
C ALA A 31 -19.92 22.03 20.15
N ARG A 32 -20.83 21.47 19.33
CA ARG A 32 -20.92 21.78 17.90
C ARG A 32 -21.21 23.26 17.67
N THR A 33 -22.23 23.81 18.33
CA THR A 33 -22.59 25.24 18.19
C THR A 33 -21.47 26.18 18.59
N VAL A 34 -20.81 25.96 19.73
CA VAL A 34 -19.72 26.85 20.17
C VAL A 34 -18.44 26.65 19.35
N GLY A 35 -18.21 25.45 18.82
CA GLY A 35 -17.11 25.16 17.90
C GLY A 35 -17.29 25.78 16.52
N GLU A 36 -18.52 25.96 16.04
CA GLU A 36 -18.84 26.75 14.84
C GLU A 36 -18.63 28.26 15.06
N ALA A 37 -18.80 28.72 16.30
CA ALA A 37 -18.53 30.10 16.71
C ALA A 37 -17.06 30.35 17.11
N ASP A 38 -16.13 29.47 16.72
CA ASP A 38 -14.69 29.52 16.99
C ASP A 38 -14.30 29.56 18.49
N GLN A 39 -15.20 29.15 19.39
CA GLN A 39 -14.87 28.95 20.82
C GLN A 39 -14.28 27.55 21.05
N LEU A 40 -13.14 27.28 20.41
CA LEU A 40 -12.63 25.92 20.20
C LEU A 40 -12.21 25.21 21.50
N GLU A 41 -11.58 25.90 22.45
CA GLU A 41 -11.17 25.28 23.73
C GLU A 41 -12.38 24.85 24.56
N TYR A 42 -13.39 25.71 24.60
CA TYR A 42 -14.64 25.43 25.31
C TYR A 42 -15.43 24.31 24.63
N ALA A 43 -15.45 24.29 23.29
CA ALA A 43 -16.03 23.19 22.51
C ALA A 43 -15.37 21.84 22.86
N LEU A 44 -14.03 21.78 22.92
CA LEU A 44 -13.30 20.58 23.34
C LEU A 44 -13.66 20.14 24.77
N GLN A 45 -13.81 21.09 25.68
CA GLN A 45 -14.18 20.81 27.06
C GLN A 45 -15.61 20.26 27.17
N LEU A 46 -16.54 20.77 26.36
CA LEU A 46 -17.91 20.25 26.30
C LEU A 46 -17.96 18.84 25.74
N TYR A 47 -17.21 18.55 24.66
CA TYR A 47 -17.07 17.18 24.16
C TYR A 47 -16.51 16.25 25.22
N ALA A 48 -15.43 16.63 25.92
CA ALA A 48 -14.87 15.82 26.98
C ALA A 48 -15.90 15.52 28.08
N ASN A 49 -16.64 16.52 28.56
CA ASN A 49 -17.69 16.31 29.56
C ASN A 49 -18.83 15.41 29.07
N GLY A 50 -19.21 15.50 27.79
CA GLY A 50 -20.18 14.59 27.18
C GLY A 50 -19.66 13.15 27.08
N LEU A 51 -18.39 12.96 26.72
CA LEU A 51 -17.76 11.65 26.61
C LEU A 51 -17.57 10.95 27.96
N LYS A 52 -17.52 11.69 29.08
CA LYS A 52 -17.62 11.08 30.44
C LYS A 52 -18.96 10.39 30.67
N LEU A 53 -20.00 10.77 29.93
CA LEU A 53 -21.35 10.23 30.03
C LEU A 53 -21.66 9.21 28.93
N ASP A 54 -21.06 9.34 27.75
CA ASP A 54 -21.26 8.44 26.61
C ASP A 54 -19.93 8.14 25.88
N PRO A 55 -19.02 7.36 26.50
CA PRO A 55 -17.65 7.14 26.03
C PRO A 55 -17.53 6.18 24.85
N ALA A 56 -18.62 5.52 24.43
CA ALA A 56 -18.62 4.64 23.25
C ALA A 56 -19.02 5.40 21.98
N ASN A 57 -19.36 6.68 22.09
CA ASN A 57 -19.91 7.47 20.99
C ASN A 57 -18.83 7.92 20.02
N VAL A 58 -18.52 7.06 19.04
CA VAL A 58 -17.48 7.33 18.02
C VAL A 58 -17.75 8.61 17.23
N GLU A 59 -19.02 8.98 17.00
CA GLU A 59 -19.37 10.24 16.33
C GLU A 59 -18.95 11.46 17.16
N ALA A 60 -19.12 11.42 18.48
CA ALA A 60 -18.69 12.48 19.38
C ALA A 60 -17.15 12.60 19.44
N HIS A 61 -16.44 11.46 19.45
CA HIS A 61 -14.97 11.44 19.35
C HIS A 61 -14.48 12.08 18.04
N GLU A 62 -15.10 11.75 16.91
CA GLU A 62 -14.77 12.36 15.62
C GLU A 62 -15.13 13.85 15.57
N GLY A 63 -16.26 14.25 16.15
CA GLY A 63 -16.64 15.66 16.29
C GLY A 63 -15.63 16.46 17.13
N MET A 64 -15.17 15.89 18.25
CA MET A 64 -14.11 16.49 19.08
C MET A 64 -12.79 16.61 18.31
N TYR A 65 -12.42 15.58 17.56
CA TYR A 65 -11.22 15.58 16.72
C TYR A 65 -11.26 16.67 15.63
N GLN A 66 -12.40 16.89 14.99
CA GLN A 66 -12.56 17.96 14.00
C GLN A 66 -12.35 19.35 14.62
N VAL A 67 -12.87 19.58 15.83
CA VAL A 67 -12.60 20.80 16.59
C VAL A 67 -11.12 20.91 16.96
N ALA A 68 -10.49 19.81 17.38
CA ALA A 68 -9.06 19.76 17.69
C ALA A 68 -8.20 20.14 16.48
N CYS A 69 -8.54 19.66 15.28
CA CYS A 69 -7.87 20.05 14.04
C CYS A 69 -7.99 21.55 13.76
N LYS A 70 -9.18 22.14 13.92
CA LYS A 70 -9.37 23.60 13.80
C LYS A 70 -8.53 24.36 14.82
N HIS A 71 -8.53 23.90 16.08
CA HIS A 71 -7.78 24.50 17.16
C HIS A 71 -6.27 24.48 16.90
N HIS A 72 -5.76 23.37 16.36
CA HIS A 72 -4.35 23.21 16.04
C HIS A 72 -3.85 24.20 14.97
N VAL A 73 -4.69 24.49 13.96
CA VAL A 73 -4.35 25.44 12.88
C VAL A 73 -4.42 26.90 13.35
N GLY A 74 -5.27 27.21 14.33
CA GLY A 74 -5.49 28.55 14.88
C GLY A 74 -4.58 28.91 16.06
N THR A 75 -5.16 29.06 17.25
CA THR A 75 -4.52 29.57 18.48
C THR A 75 -3.82 28.49 19.33
N GLY A 76 -3.50 27.34 18.73
CA GLY A 76 -3.22 26.06 19.40
C GLY A 76 -2.24 26.10 20.58
N GLY A 77 -2.75 25.87 21.80
CA GLY A 77 -1.96 25.65 23.01
C GLY A 77 -2.28 24.32 23.71
N ALA A 78 -1.29 23.73 24.38
CA ALA A 78 -1.48 22.52 25.17
C ALA A 78 -2.48 22.73 26.33
N ALA A 79 -3.11 21.66 26.81
CA ALA A 79 -4.00 21.71 27.97
C ALA A 79 -3.23 22.18 29.22
N THR A 80 -3.78 23.15 29.95
CA THR A 80 -3.22 23.58 31.23
C THR A 80 -3.61 22.61 32.34
N GLY A 81 -2.88 22.64 33.46
CA GLY A 81 -3.25 21.84 34.64
C GLY A 81 -4.62 22.21 35.24
N LYS A 82 -5.14 23.41 34.94
CA LYS A 82 -6.50 23.81 35.33
C LYS A 82 -7.53 23.09 34.46
N ASP A 83 -7.34 23.12 33.13
CA ASP A 83 -8.25 22.47 32.17
C ASP A 83 -8.38 20.97 32.46
N ILE A 84 -7.25 20.31 32.73
CA ILE A 84 -7.23 18.88 33.07
C ILE A 84 -8.02 18.60 34.36
N LYS A 85 -7.89 19.43 35.39
CA LYS A 85 -8.62 19.26 36.65
C LYS A 85 -10.14 19.38 36.49
N GLU A 86 -10.62 20.18 35.54
CA GLU A 86 -12.04 20.39 35.30
C GLU A 86 -12.71 19.16 34.66
N ILE A 87 -11.95 18.33 33.94
CA ILE A 87 -12.44 17.10 33.32
C ILE A 87 -12.03 15.83 34.06
N ASP A 88 -11.09 15.90 35.00
CA ASP A 88 -10.57 14.74 35.72
C ASP A 88 -11.65 13.99 36.51
N GLY A 89 -11.37 12.72 36.80
CA GLY A 89 -12.23 11.87 37.60
C GLY A 89 -11.56 10.52 37.93
N PRO A 90 -12.17 9.75 38.84
CA PRO A 90 -11.56 8.52 39.36
C PRO A 90 -11.75 7.28 38.47
N SER A 91 -12.71 7.28 37.53
CA SER A 91 -13.02 6.10 36.73
C SER A 91 -12.08 5.91 35.54
N ALA A 92 -12.03 4.70 35.00
CA ALA A 92 -11.26 4.41 33.78
C ALA A 92 -11.73 5.26 32.60
N VAL A 93 -13.04 5.52 32.50
CA VAL A 93 -13.62 6.42 31.48
C VAL A 93 -13.14 7.85 31.69
N ASP A 94 -13.12 8.36 32.93
CA ASP A 94 -12.61 9.71 33.20
C ASP A 94 -11.14 9.84 32.78
N LYS A 95 -10.31 8.84 33.09
CA LYS A 95 -8.90 8.83 32.70
C LYS A 95 -8.72 8.73 31.18
N MET A 96 -9.58 7.99 30.49
CA MET A 96 -9.61 7.94 29.03
C MET A 96 -9.93 9.31 28.44
N VAL A 97 -10.99 9.96 28.92
CA VAL A 97 -11.40 11.29 28.45
C VAL A 97 -10.33 12.35 28.73
N VAL A 98 -9.68 12.30 29.89
CA VAL A 98 -8.53 13.18 30.19
C VAL A 98 -7.40 12.98 29.19
N ALA A 99 -7.06 11.73 28.88
CA ALA A 99 -6.01 11.42 27.92
C ALA A 99 -6.38 11.89 26.51
N GLU A 100 -7.64 11.69 26.10
CA GLU A 100 -8.17 12.19 24.84
C GLU A 100 -8.09 13.70 24.76
N TYR A 101 -8.66 14.41 25.73
CA TYR A 101 -8.63 15.88 25.78
C TYR A 101 -7.21 16.43 25.74
N THR A 102 -6.29 15.80 26.48
CA THR A 102 -4.87 16.18 26.46
C THR A 102 -4.29 16.09 25.05
N TRP A 103 -4.57 15.01 24.32
CA TRP A 103 -4.09 14.85 22.95
C TRP A 103 -4.82 15.79 21.97
N MET A 104 -6.12 16.00 22.11
CA MET A 104 -6.89 16.92 21.27
C MET A 104 -6.45 18.39 21.42
N ARG A 105 -5.79 18.72 22.54
CA ARG A 105 -5.17 20.03 22.76
C ARG A 105 -3.78 20.17 22.13
N ASP A 106 -3.13 19.06 21.79
CA ASP A 106 -1.81 19.02 21.13
C ASP A 106 -1.67 17.76 20.25
N LEU A 107 -2.21 17.83 19.02
CA LEU A 107 -2.30 16.69 18.11
C LEU A 107 -0.95 16.13 17.65
N ASN A 108 0.14 16.91 17.78
CA ASN A 108 1.50 16.47 17.44
C ASN A 108 2.16 15.67 18.56
N ASN A 109 1.54 15.58 19.74
CA ASN A 109 2.09 14.87 20.88
C ASN A 109 1.81 13.36 20.82
N ALA A 110 2.70 12.62 20.17
CA ALA A 110 2.60 11.16 20.06
C ALA A 110 2.52 10.44 21.42
N SER A 111 3.16 10.98 22.46
CA SER A 111 3.08 10.41 23.82
C SER A 111 1.68 10.57 24.42
N ALA A 112 1.01 11.70 24.18
CA ALA A 112 -0.38 11.90 24.59
C ALA A 112 -1.33 10.95 23.86
N ALA A 113 -1.13 10.78 22.55
CA ALA A 113 -1.92 9.84 21.74
C ALA A 113 -1.76 8.38 22.21
N LEU A 114 -0.53 7.93 22.53
CA LEU A 114 -0.29 6.59 23.11
C LEU A 114 -1.03 6.40 24.44
N ARG A 115 -0.99 7.42 25.30
CA ARG A 115 -1.69 7.39 26.59
C ARG A 115 -3.21 7.30 26.41
N PHE A 116 -3.76 7.95 25.39
CA PHE A 116 -5.18 7.84 25.08
C PHE A 116 -5.56 6.44 24.63
N LEU A 117 -4.79 5.84 23.71
CA LEU A 117 -5.02 4.46 23.26
C LEU A 117 -4.97 3.46 24.43
N GLU A 118 -3.97 3.57 25.29
CA GLU A 118 -3.84 2.73 26.50
C GLU A 118 -5.03 2.92 27.45
N ALA A 119 -5.47 4.17 27.65
CA ALA A 119 -6.62 4.45 28.50
C ALA A 119 -7.94 3.93 27.89
N ALA A 120 -8.09 3.95 26.57
CA ALA A 120 -9.25 3.36 25.88
C ALA A 120 -9.31 1.83 26.10
N GLY A 121 -8.17 1.13 26.03
CA GLY A 121 -8.07 -0.28 26.38
C GLY A 121 -8.49 -0.56 27.83
N LYS A 122 -7.97 0.23 28.80
CA LYS A 122 -8.33 0.12 30.22
C LYS A 122 -9.80 0.44 30.51
N ALA A 123 -10.39 1.36 29.75
CA ALA A 123 -11.82 1.70 29.83
C ALA A 123 -12.72 0.74 29.05
N ALA A 124 -12.16 -0.32 28.44
CA ALA A 124 -12.84 -1.29 27.59
C ALA A 124 -13.59 -0.66 26.39
N GLN A 125 -13.13 0.50 25.91
CA GLN A 125 -13.68 1.21 24.75
C GLN A 125 -12.98 0.76 23.47
N VAL A 126 -13.21 -0.50 23.09
CA VAL A 126 -12.56 -1.15 21.95
C VAL A 126 -12.80 -0.39 20.64
N GLU A 127 -14.06 0.00 20.37
CA GLU A 127 -14.41 0.71 19.13
C GLU A 127 -13.72 2.08 19.01
N VAL A 128 -13.58 2.80 20.14
CA VAL A 128 -12.84 4.07 20.19
C VAL A 128 -11.35 3.85 19.92
N GLY A 129 -10.77 2.81 20.50
CA GLY A 129 -9.40 2.41 20.22
C GLY A 129 -9.18 2.07 18.74
N GLN A 130 -10.13 1.38 18.11
CA GLN A 130 -10.09 1.07 16.67
C GLN A 130 -10.20 2.32 15.79
N TRP A 131 -11.04 3.29 16.19
CA TRP A 131 -11.13 4.58 15.50
C TRP A 131 -9.83 5.39 15.59
N LEU A 132 -9.17 5.37 16.76
CA LEU A 132 -7.92 6.08 17.00
C LEU A 132 -6.73 5.43 16.27
N ALA A 133 -6.73 4.10 16.15
CA ALA A 133 -5.60 3.30 15.69
C ALA A 133 -4.95 3.78 14.37
N PRO A 134 -5.69 4.01 13.27
CA PRO A 134 -5.08 4.44 12.00
C PRO A 134 -4.45 5.84 12.10
N LYS A 135 -5.06 6.76 12.86
CA LYS A 135 -4.50 8.10 13.09
C LYS A 135 -3.20 8.00 13.87
N MET A 136 -3.19 7.16 14.90
CA MET A 136 -2.04 6.95 15.75
C MET A 136 -0.86 6.28 15.03
N LEU A 137 -1.13 5.26 14.21
CA LEU A 137 -0.11 4.61 13.40
C LEU A 137 0.61 5.60 12.48
N ASN A 138 -0.13 6.53 11.88
CA ASN A 138 0.44 7.58 11.03
C ASN A 138 1.33 8.56 11.81
N ILE A 139 0.91 8.96 13.02
CA ILE A 139 1.73 9.80 13.92
C ILE A 139 3.03 9.07 14.29
N LEU A 140 2.95 7.80 14.68
CA LEU A 140 4.12 6.99 15.00
C LEU A 140 5.09 6.89 13.82
N ARG A 141 4.59 6.61 12.61
CA ARG A 141 5.45 6.57 11.41
C ARG A 141 6.17 7.90 11.15
N GLY A 142 5.49 9.02 11.41
CA GLY A 142 6.10 10.35 11.32
C GLY A 142 7.22 10.55 12.34
N VAL A 143 6.93 10.35 13.63
CA VAL A 143 7.89 10.58 14.74
C VAL A 143 9.07 9.62 14.67
N MET A 144 8.83 8.37 14.29
CA MET A 144 9.84 7.30 14.27
C MET A 144 10.68 7.30 12.98
N LYS A 145 10.36 8.13 11.99
CA LYS A 145 11.12 8.22 10.72
C LYS A 145 12.58 8.59 10.92
N ALA A 146 12.86 9.56 11.80
CA ALA A 146 14.22 10.05 12.04
C ALA A 146 15.00 9.17 13.02
N LYS A 147 14.32 8.62 14.04
CA LYS A 147 14.94 7.75 15.06
C LYS A 147 14.05 6.54 15.34
N PRO A 148 14.15 5.48 14.51
CA PRO A 148 13.42 4.25 14.73
C PRO A 148 13.82 3.59 16.07
N GLN A 149 12.84 3.10 16.82
CA GLN A 149 13.06 2.40 18.09
C GLN A 149 12.11 1.21 18.15
N LYS A 150 12.68 0.00 18.09
CA LYS A 150 11.93 -1.26 18.16
C LYS A 150 11.00 -1.32 19.37
N LYS A 151 11.46 -0.86 20.55
CA LYS A 151 10.67 -0.86 21.78
C LYS A 151 9.36 -0.06 21.68
N VAL A 152 9.36 1.04 20.94
CA VAL A 152 8.15 1.87 20.75
C VAL A 152 7.16 1.15 19.85
N TRP A 153 7.65 0.51 18.78
CA TRP A 153 6.82 -0.28 17.87
C TRP A 153 6.21 -1.51 18.55
N LEU A 154 6.99 -2.24 19.35
CA LEU A 154 6.46 -3.35 20.16
C LEU A 154 5.39 -2.87 21.14
N LYS A 155 5.62 -1.72 21.82
CA LYS A 155 4.62 -1.18 22.74
C LYS A 155 3.33 -0.77 22.01
N ALA A 156 3.44 -0.17 20.83
CA ALA A 156 2.28 0.18 20.01
C ALA A 156 1.53 -1.07 19.51
N MET A 157 2.25 -2.12 19.12
CA MET A 157 1.68 -3.41 18.73
C MET A 157 0.84 -4.03 19.86
N GLU A 158 1.36 -4.03 21.09
CA GLU A 158 0.61 -4.48 22.28
C GLU A 158 -0.69 -3.68 22.47
N LEU A 159 -0.58 -2.34 22.47
CA LEU A 159 -1.73 -1.45 22.70
C LEU A 159 -2.79 -1.57 21.60
N PHE A 160 -2.40 -1.69 20.33
CA PHE A 160 -3.34 -1.93 19.24
C PHE A 160 -4.01 -3.31 19.36
N SER A 161 -3.30 -4.31 19.85
CA SER A 161 -3.86 -5.65 20.12
C SER A 161 -4.91 -5.61 21.23
N GLU A 162 -4.68 -4.84 22.30
CA GLU A 162 -5.64 -4.67 23.41
C GLU A 162 -6.99 -4.10 22.93
N VAL A 163 -6.96 -3.19 21.96
CA VAL A 163 -8.17 -2.60 21.35
C VAL A 163 -8.60 -3.31 20.07
N GLN A 164 -8.05 -4.49 19.77
CA GLN A 164 -8.44 -5.32 18.63
C GLN A 164 -8.31 -4.59 17.26
N ALA A 165 -7.39 -3.63 17.18
CA ALA A 165 -6.97 -2.96 15.97
C ALA A 165 -5.89 -3.82 15.29
N TRP A 166 -6.30 -5.01 14.83
CA TRP A 166 -5.37 -6.07 14.42
C TRP A 166 -4.51 -5.72 13.20
N ASP A 167 -5.03 -4.91 12.27
CA ASP A 167 -4.29 -4.47 11.09
C ASP A 167 -3.16 -3.51 11.49
N GLU A 168 -3.46 -2.56 12.38
CA GLU A 168 -2.48 -1.61 12.91
C GLU A 168 -1.47 -2.28 13.84
N ALA A 169 -1.90 -3.22 14.67
CA ALA A 169 -1.01 -4.04 15.50
C ALA A 169 0.01 -4.78 14.63
N PHE A 170 -0.47 -5.46 13.57
CA PHE A 170 0.40 -6.17 12.64
C PHE A 170 1.38 -5.23 11.93
N ALA A 171 0.91 -4.05 11.49
CA ALA A 171 1.78 -3.05 10.87
C ALA A 171 2.90 -2.58 11.82
N CYS A 172 2.62 -2.40 13.11
CA CYS A 172 3.67 -2.09 14.10
C CYS A 172 4.66 -3.24 14.29
N GLY A 173 4.17 -4.49 14.26
CA GLY A 173 5.04 -5.67 14.30
C GLY A 173 5.95 -5.78 13.09
N GLU A 174 5.48 -5.46 11.89
CA GLU A 174 6.32 -5.38 10.68
C GLU A 174 7.43 -4.34 10.81
N GLU A 175 7.12 -3.14 11.34
CA GLU A 175 8.13 -2.11 11.60
C GLU A 175 9.16 -2.57 12.65
N ALA A 176 8.72 -3.25 13.70
CA ALA A 176 9.61 -3.82 14.72
C ALA A 176 10.50 -4.93 14.14
N GLN A 177 9.96 -5.80 13.29
CA GLN A 177 10.69 -6.90 12.65
C GLN A 177 11.70 -6.38 11.62
N ARG A 178 11.39 -5.28 10.92
CA ARG A 178 12.34 -4.62 10.02
C ARG A 178 13.60 -4.14 10.74
N LEU A 179 13.46 -3.68 11.99
CA LEU A 179 14.57 -3.21 12.81
C LEU A 179 15.39 -4.35 13.42
N ASP A 180 14.79 -5.52 13.62
CA ASP A 180 15.45 -6.72 14.12
C ASP A 180 14.78 -8.00 13.58
N PRO A 181 15.22 -8.48 12.41
CA PRO A 181 14.65 -9.68 11.78
C PRO A 181 14.94 -10.98 12.55
N SER A 182 15.82 -10.97 13.55
CA SER A 182 16.24 -12.16 14.28
C SER A 182 15.37 -12.48 15.50
N ASP A 183 14.38 -11.62 15.81
CA ASP A 183 13.48 -11.79 16.94
C ASP A 183 12.41 -12.86 16.69
N THR A 184 12.76 -14.09 17.09
CA THR A 184 11.86 -15.26 16.99
C THR A 184 10.58 -15.15 17.83
N ASN A 185 10.60 -14.37 18.93
CA ASN A 185 9.38 -14.14 19.73
C ASN A 185 8.40 -13.26 18.98
N LEU A 186 8.90 -12.18 18.37
CA LEU A 186 8.11 -11.30 17.51
C LEU A 186 7.55 -12.07 16.31
N GLU A 187 8.32 -12.99 15.70
CA GLU A 187 7.82 -13.83 14.62
C GLU A 187 6.61 -14.67 15.05
N HIS A 188 6.65 -15.25 16.25
CA HIS A 188 5.53 -16.01 16.80
C HIS A 188 4.31 -15.12 17.07
N GLU A 189 4.49 -13.95 17.65
CA GLU A 189 3.41 -12.97 17.88
C GLU A 189 2.77 -12.50 16.58
N MET A 190 3.57 -12.26 15.53
CA MET A 190 3.08 -11.88 14.19
C MET A 190 2.21 -12.97 13.55
N ARG A 191 2.51 -14.26 13.78
CA ARG A 191 1.65 -15.36 13.33
C ARG A 191 0.30 -15.36 14.06
N GLN A 192 0.29 -15.05 15.35
CA GLN A 192 -0.96 -14.93 16.12
C GLN A 192 -1.80 -13.74 15.63
N LEU A 193 -1.18 -12.59 15.38
CA LEU A 193 -1.86 -11.43 14.81
C LEU A 193 -2.45 -11.74 13.43
N THR A 194 -1.74 -12.50 12.60
CA THR A 194 -2.26 -12.97 11.30
C THR A 194 -3.56 -13.77 11.46
N ALA A 195 -3.61 -14.68 12.43
CA ALA A 195 -4.82 -15.44 12.74
C ALA A 195 -5.95 -14.55 13.27
N ALA A 196 -5.65 -13.59 14.16
CA ALA A 196 -6.63 -12.64 14.69
C ALA A 196 -7.25 -11.76 13.59
N ARG A 197 -6.43 -11.29 12.64
CA ARG A 197 -6.89 -10.54 11.45
C ARG A 197 -7.83 -11.37 10.59
N ALA A 198 -7.50 -12.64 10.34
CA ALA A 198 -8.34 -13.55 9.58
C ALA A 198 -9.70 -13.79 10.27
N ILE A 199 -9.73 -13.87 11.61
CA ILE A 199 -10.98 -14.01 12.38
C ILE A 199 -11.85 -12.75 12.27
N LYS A 200 -11.28 -11.55 12.42
CA LYS A 200 -12.01 -10.28 12.29
C LYS A 200 -12.58 -10.09 10.87
N GLN A 201 -11.79 -10.41 9.85
CA GLN A 201 -12.25 -10.38 8.45
C GLN A 201 -13.31 -11.45 8.13
N GLY A 202 -13.33 -12.56 8.89
CA GLY A 202 -14.30 -13.65 8.76
C GLY A 202 -15.67 -13.40 9.42
N GLY A 203 -15.86 -12.29 10.15
CA GLY A 203 -17.19 -11.82 10.59
C GLY A 203 -17.83 -12.52 11.79
N TYR A 204 -17.09 -13.33 12.55
CA TYR A 204 -17.64 -14.12 13.67
C TYR A 204 -18.04 -13.30 14.92
N GLU A 205 -17.82 -11.98 14.95
CA GLU A 205 -18.05 -11.14 16.14
C GLU A 205 -19.49 -10.58 16.27
N LYS A 206 -20.36 -10.68 15.25
CA LYS A 206 -21.66 -9.96 15.22
C LYS A 206 -22.91 -10.76 15.55
N THR A 207 -22.85 -11.83 16.34
CA THR A 207 -24.07 -12.55 16.75
C THR A 207 -24.04 -13.05 18.19
N TYR A 208 -24.09 -12.13 19.14
CA TYR A 208 -24.64 -12.41 20.47
C TYR A 208 -25.63 -11.31 20.86
N GLY A 209 -26.93 -11.66 20.92
CA GLY A 209 -27.88 -10.93 21.77
C GLY A 209 -29.12 -10.29 21.14
N GLN A 210 -29.79 -10.88 20.15
CA GLN A 210 -31.18 -10.48 19.85
C GLN A 210 -32.13 -11.67 19.67
N GLU A 211 -33.10 -11.76 20.57
CA GLU A 211 -34.21 -12.72 20.55
C GLU A 211 -35.16 -12.41 19.38
N GLY A 212 -35.34 -13.39 18.50
CA GLY A 212 -36.20 -13.29 17.31
C GLY A 212 -35.65 -14.04 16.08
N GLY A 213 -34.37 -14.43 16.10
CA GLY A 213 -33.68 -15.01 14.93
C GLY A 213 -34.13 -16.40 14.47
N PHE A 214 -34.80 -17.21 15.31
CA PHE A 214 -34.87 -18.65 15.05
C PHE A 214 -35.71 -19.06 13.83
N ARG A 215 -36.77 -18.32 13.45
CA ARG A 215 -37.65 -18.71 12.33
C ARG A 215 -37.26 -18.11 10.98
N GLY A 216 -36.60 -16.94 10.96
CA GLY A 216 -35.95 -16.42 9.76
C GLY A 216 -34.66 -17.20 9.42
N GLN A 217 -33.92 -17.62 10.45
CA GLN A 217 -32.65 -18.35 10.29
C GLN A 217 -32.79 -19.76 9.75
N VAL A 218 -33.91 -20.50 9.82
CA VAL A 218 -33.90 -21.85 9.20
C VAL A 218 -33.80 -21.76 7.67
N ARG A 219 -34.42 -20.74 7.08
CA ARG A 219 -34.45 -20.54 5.63
C ARG A 219 -33.22 -19.78 5.11
N ASP A 220 -32.68 -18.85 5.90
CA ASP A 220 -31.42 -18.17 5.57
C ASP A 220 -30.19 -18.97 6.01
N ALA A 221 -30.17 -19.69 7.12
CA ALA A 221 -29.00 -20.48 7.53
C ALA A 221 -28.74 -21.71 6.63
N GLU A 222 -29.70 -22.15 5.82
CA GLU A 222 -29.45 -23.17 4.80
C GLU A 222 -28.85 -22.53 3.53
N ARG A 223 -29.34 -21.35 3.14
CA ARG A 223 -28.79 -20.54 2.03
C ARG A 223 -27.39 -20.02 2.35
N GLN A 224 -27.20 -19.62 3.61
CA GLN A 224 -25.97 -19.09 4.17
C GLN A 224 -24.99 -20.22 4.47
N ARG A 225 -25.42 -21.41 4.93
CA ARG A 225 -24.57 -22.62 4.93
C ARG A 225 -24.15 -23.03 3.53
N GLN A 226 -25.00 -22.88 2.51
CA GLN A 226 -24.62 -23.15 1.11
C GLN A 226 -23.61 -22.13 0.56
N LEU A 227 -23.72 -20.86 0.95
CA LEU A 227 -22.79 -19.79 0.59
C LEU A 227 -21.46 -19.85 1.37
N GLU A 228 -21.52 -20.23 2.66
CA GLU A 228 -20.40 -20.46 3.58
C GLU A 228 -19.65 -21.74 3.22
N ALA A 229 -20.33 -22.86 2.92
CA ALA A 229 -19.68 -24.06 2.40
C ALA A 229 -19.04 -23.81 1.02
N ALA A 230 -19.56 -22.86 0.24
CA ALA A 230 -18.98 -22.47 -1.03
C ALA A 230 -17.88 -21.39 -0.90
N ASN A 231 -17.68 -20.77 0.28
CA ASN A 231 -16.61 -19.78 0.56
C ASN A 231 -15.53 -20.33 1.52
N SER A 232 -15.87 -21.38 2.29
CA SER A 232 -14.96 -22.20 3.10
C SER A 232 -14.13 -23.09 2.18
N ILE A 233 -13.07 -22.51 1.64
CA ILE A 233 -12.21 -23.13 0.63
C ILE A 233 -11.12 -24.04 1.25
N SER A 234 -11.17 -24.32 2.55
CA SER A 234 -10.17 -25.18 3.22
C SER A 234 -10.69 -26.11 4.31
N GLY A 235 -12.00 -26.37 4.38
CA GLY A 235 -12.54 -27.32 5.34
C GLY A 235 -13.86 -27.92 4.91
N ALA A 236 -13.85 -29.25 4.70
CA ALA A 236 -14.98 -30.14 4.44
C ALA A 236 -15.44 -30.29 2.97
N GLY A 237 -14.78 -31.20 2.25
CA GLY A 237 -15.46 -32.27 1.48
C GLY A 237 -16.29 -31.93 0.24
N GLY A 238 -16.50 -30.67 -0.13
CA GLY A 238 -17.06 -30.30 -1.43
C GLY A 238 -15.97 -30.30 -2.50
N SER A 239 -16.09 -31.14 -3.54
CA SER A 239 -15.18 -31.09 -4.69
C SER A 239 -15.11 -29.66 -5.22
N THR A 240 -13.91 -29.18 -5.55
CA THR A 240 -13.69 -27.86 -6.16
C THR A 240 -14.61 -27.63 -7.37
N GLU A 241 -14.97 -28.70 -8.08
CA GLU A 241 -15.96 -28.66 -9.18
C GLU A 241 -17.35 -28.22 -8.73
N THR A 242 -17.84 -28.73 -7.59
CA THR A 242 -19.17 -28.38 -7.09
C THR A 242 -19.26 -26.90 -6.68
N ALA A 243 -18.16 -26.32 -6.19
CA ALA A 243 -18.09 -24.89 -5.87
C ALA A 243 -18.08 -24.02 -7.14
N ILE A 244 -17.37 -24.46 -8.19
CA ILE A 244 -17.32 -23.78 -9.50
C ILE A 244 -18.68 -23.83 -10.18
N ASP A 245 -19.36 -24.98 -10.19
CA ASP A 245 -20.68 -25.12 -10.81
C ASP A 245 -21.72 -24.22 -10.13
N LYS A 246 -21.69 -24.12 -8.80
CA LYS A 246 -22.56 -23.19 -8.05
C LYS A 246 -22.25 -21.73 -8.38
N ALA A 247 -20.97 -21.37 -8.43
CA ALA A 247 -20.58 -20.00 -8.79
C ALA A 247 -20.93 -19.65 -10.23
N ARG A 248 -20.84 -20.62 -11.16
CA ARG A 248 -21.32 -20.46 -12.54
C ARG A 248 -22.82 -20.17 -12.56
N GLN A 249 -23.63 -21.00 -11.89
CA GLN A 249 -25.08 -20.81 -11.82
C GLN A 249 -25.47 -19.47 -11.20
N ASP A 250 -24.77 -19.05 -10.13
CA ASP A 250 -25.01 -17.75 -9.49
C ASP A 250 -24.70 -16.59 -10.44
N TRP A 251 -23.58 -16.64 -11.16
CA TRP A 251 -23.25 -15.64 -12.18
C TRP A 251 -24.23 -15.64 -13.36
N GLU A 252 -24.69 -16.81 -13.82
CA GLU A 252 -25.69 -16.93 -14.90
C GLU A 252 -27.05 -16.36 -14.50
N GLN A 253 -27.46 -16.53 -13.24
CA GLN A 253 -28.72 -15.99 -12.71
C GLN A 253 -28.60 -14.51 -12.33
N ASN A 254 -27.42 -14.08 -11.88
CA ASN A 254 -27.14 -12.73 -11.40
C ASN A 254 -25.95 -12.10 -12.13
N PRO A 255 -25.99 -11.92 -13.47
CA PRO A 255 -24.84 -11.42 -14.23
C PRO A 255 -24.50 -9.95 -13.91
N LYS A 256 -25.42 -9.24 -13.25
CA LYS A 256 -25.25 -7.87 -12.74
C LYS A 256 -24.87 -7.81 -11.26
N SER A 257 -24.45 -8.92 -10.65
CA SER A 257 -23.82 -8.91 -9.33
C SER A 257 -22.30 -8.86 -9.49
N PRO A 258 -21.63 -7.81 -8.99
CA PRO A 258 -20.18 -7.74 -8.99
C PRO A 258 -19.51 -8.88 -8.19
N GLU A 259 -20.18 -9.35 -7.14
CA GLU A 259 -19.73 -10.45 -6.29
C GLU A 259 -19.78 -11.78 -7.05
N ALA A 260 -20.86 -12.06 -7.79
CA ALA A 260 -21.01 -13.27 -8.58
C ALA A 260 -19.95 -13.35 -9.69
N VAL A 261 -19.70 -12.24 -10.40
CA VAL A 261 -18.63 -12.12 -11.40
C VAL A 261 -17.26 -12.42 -10.78
N ASN A 262 -16.93 -11.78 -9.66
CA ASN A 262 -15.63 -11.97 -9.01
C ASN A 262 -15.45 -13.39 -8.48
N ARG A 263 -16.47 -13.95 -7.83
CA ARG A 263 -16.40 -15.28 -7.23
C ARG A 263 -16.18 -16.36 -8.27
N TYR A 264 -16.95 -16.34 -9.36
CA TYR A 264 -16.82 -17.35 -10.41
C TYR A 264 -15.45 -17.26 -11.09
N ALA A 265 -15.04 -16.05 -11.50
CA ALA A 265 -13.73 -15.85 -12.13
C ALA A 265 -12.56 -16.22 -11.21
N GLN A 266 -12.61 -15.94 -9.91
CA GLN A 266 -11.58 -16.33 -8.96
C GLN A 266 -11.49 -17.84 -8.76
N LEU A 267 -12.63 -18.54 -8.70
CA LEU A 267 -12.65 -20.00 -8.58
C LEU A 267 -12.09 -20.68 -9.83
N LEU A 268 -12.41 -20.17 -11.02
CA LEU A 268 -11.81 -20.61 -12.28
C LEU A 268 -10.28 -20.41 -12.25
N ARG A 269 -9.81 -19.22 -11.89
CA ARG A 269 -8.36 -18.94 -11.75
C ARG A 269 -7.67 -19.87 -10.75
N LYS A 270 -8.35 -20.21 -9.66
CA LYS A 270 -7.81 -21.09 -8.62
C LYS A 270 -7.70 -22.54 -9.10
N ARG A 271 -8.68 -23.03 -9.87
CA ARG A 271 -8.61 -24.37 -10.47
C ARG A 271 -7.53 -24.43 -11.54
N GLY A 272 -7.49 -23.44 -12.44
CA GLY A 272 -6.40 -23.26 -13.40
C GLY A 272 -6.22 -24.43 -14.37
N GLN A 273 -7.30 -25.16 -14.70
CA GLN A 273 -7.27 -26.32 -15.60
C GLN A 273 -7.89 -25.98 -16.95
N GLY A 274 -7.38 -26.58 -18.03
CA GLY A 274 -7.96 -26.43 -19.38
C GLY A 274 -8.20 -24.96 -19.77
N ASP A 275 -9.45 -24.63 -20.08
CA ASP A 275 -9.88 -23.31 -20.54
C ASP A 275 -10.28 -22.34 -19.39
N ASP A 276 -10.05 -22.69 -18.13
CA ASP A 276 -10.48 -21.90 -16.97
C ASP A 276 -10.05 -20.44 -17.02
N GLU A 277 -8.81 -20.20 -17.43
CA GLU A 277 -8.29 -18.84 -17.49
C GLU A 277 -8.98 -18.03 -18.60
N GLN A 278 -9.29 -18.66 -19.74
CA GLN A 278 -10.06 -18.03 -20.81
C GLN A 278 -11.50 -17.77 -20.38
N GLN A 279 -12.09 -18.70 -19.64
CA GLN A 279 -13.42 -18.51 -19.05
C GLN A 279 -13.41 -17.36 -18.03
N ALA A 280 -12.40 -17.28 -17.16
CA ALA A 280 -12.27 -16.19 -16.19
C ALA A 280 -12.12 -14.82 -16.88
N ILE A 281 -11.33 -14.74 -17.96
CA ILE A 281 -11.23 -13.54 -18.80
C ILE A 281 -12.61 -13.19 -19.39
N ALA A 282 -13.33 -14.16 -19.94
CA ALA A 282 -14.65 -13.95 -20.52
C ALA A 282 -15.69 -13.46 -19.48
N VAL A 283 -15.68 -14.03 -18.28
CA VAL A 283 -16.55 -13.65 -17.15
C VAL A 283 -16.24 -12.22 -16.71
N TYR A 284 -14.98 -11.87 -16.52
CA TYR A 284 -14.60 -10.49 -16.19
C TYR A 284 -14.99 -9.49 -17.29
N MET A 285 -14.76 -9.82 -18.56
CA MET A 285 -15.17 -8.93 -19.66
C MET A 285 -16.69 -8.80 -19.78
N ALA A 286 -17.44 -9.86 -19.49
CA ALA A 286 -18.90 -9.78 -19.41
C ALA A 286 -19.35 -8.88 -18.26
N GLY A 287 -18.76 -9.04 -17.07
CA GLY A 287 -19.00 -8.16 -15.92
C GLY A 287 -18.67 -6.70 -16.23
N PHE A 288 -17.57 -6.43 -16.94
CA PHE A 288 -17.24 -5.06 -17.39
C PHE A 288 -18.31 -4.48 -18.31
N ARG A 289 -18.81 -5.25 -19.28
CA ARG A 289 -19.85 -4.79 -20.22
C ARG A 289 -21.18 -4.51 -19.51
N GLU A 290 -21.57 -5.37 -18.56
CA GLU A 290 -22.86 -5.25 -17.87
C GLU A 290 -22.86 -4.20 -16.76
N LEU A 291 -21.73 -4.04 -16.05
CA LEU A 291 -21.62 -3.21 -14.84
C LEU A 291 -20.90 -1.88 -15.08
N ALA A 292 -20.20 -1.73 -16.21
CA ALA A 292 -19.31 -0.60 -16.51
C ALA A 292 -18.22 -0.36 -15.44
N GLU A 293 -17.93 -1.35 -14.60
CA GLU A 293 -16.90 -1.27 -13.57
C GLU A 293 -15.51 -1.64 -14.11
N TYR A 294 -14.64 -0.64 -14.25
CA TYR A 294 -13.32 -0.80 -14.87
C TYR A 294 -12.41 -1.85 -14.20
N ARG A 295 -12.62 -2.14 -12.90
CA ARG A 295 -11.86 -3.19 -12.18
C ARG A 295 -11.94 -4.57 -12.83
N PHE A 296 -13.05 -4.88 -13.51
CA PHE A 296 -13.19 -6.15 -14.20
C PHE A 296 -12.36 -6.20 -15.48
N LYS A 297 -12.29 -5.09 -16.22
CA LYS A 297 -11.38 -4.98 -17.36
C LYS A 297 -9.92 -5.08 -16.91
N LEU A 298 -9.55 -4.43 -15.80
CA LEU A 298 -8.22 -4.57 -15.20
C LEU A 298 -7.87 -6.04 -14.93
N ASN A 299 -8.74 -6.77 -14.24
CA ASN A 299 -8.53 -8.18 -13.93
C ASN A 299 -8.42 -9.07 -15.18
N ALA A 300 -9.24 -8.82 -16.21
CA ALA A 300 -9.17 -9.55 -17.47
C ALA A 300 -7.85 -9.27 -18.21
N ASP A 301 -7.42 -8.01 -18.27
CA ASP A 301 -6.19 -7.61 -18.93
C ASP A 301 -4.94 -8.14 -18.21
N ASP A 302 -4.94 -8.16 -16.87
CA ASP A 302 -3.86 -8.77 -16.07
C ASP A 302 -3.70 -10.27 -16.38
N LEU A 303 -4.80 -10.99 -16.57
CA LEU A 303 -4.76 -12.41 -16.97
C LEU A 303 -4.19 -12.59 -18.39
N ARG A 304 -4.62 -11.76 -19.35
CA ARG A 304 -4.09 -11.80 -20.72
C ARG A 304 -2.58 -11.51 -20.77
N ILE A 305 -2.13 -10.51 -20.02
CA ILE A 305 -0.70 -10.19 -19.88
C ILE A 305 0.04 -11.38 -19.26
N ALA A 306 -0.51 -11.99 -18.20
CA ALA A 306 0.10 -13.16 -17.58
C ALA A 306 0.23 -14.36 -18.53
N GLN A 307 -0.75 -14.57 -19.42
CA GLN A 307 -0.71 -15.60 -20.46
C GLN A 307 0.43 -15.36 -21.45
N LEU A 308 0.49 -14.16 -22.04
CA LEU A 308 1.55 -13.84 -23.00
C LEU A 308 2.93 -13.80 -22.34
N ARG A 309 3.02 -13.39 -21.08
CA ARG A 309 4.28 -13.41 -20.32
C ARG A 309 4.76 -14.85 -20.06
N ARG A 310 3.86 -15.81 -19.81
CA ARG A 310 4.23 -17.24 -19.75
C ARG A 310 4.70 -17.76 -21.11
N ALA A 311 3.99 -17.42 -22.20
CA ALA A 311 4.37 -17.84 -23.55
C ALA A 311 5.72 -17.27 -23.99
N SER A 312 5.95 -15.97 -23.74
CA SER A 312 7.23 -15.31 -24.02
C SER A 312 8.38 -15.94 -23.23
N ARG A 313 8.21 -16.21 -21.93
CA ARG A 313 9.23 -16.92 -21.13
C ARG A 313 9.53 -18.31 -21.68
N ALA A 314 8.51 -19.10 -22.01
CA ALA A 314 8.71 -20.44 -22.57
C ALA A 314 9.47 -20.39 -23.91
N ALA A 315 9.18 -19.40 -24.77
CA ALA A 315 9.91 -19.22 -26.03
C ALA A 315 11.38 -18.81 -25.79
N THR A 316 11.64 -17.94 -24.82
CA THR A 316 13.00 -17.56 -24.41
C THR A 316 13.77 -18.75 -23.85
N GLU A 317 13.16 -19.56 -22.98
CA GLU A 317 13.79 -20.77 -22.42
C GLU A 317 14.15 -21.80 -23.51
N GLN A 318 13.31 -21.94 -24.55
CA GLN A 318 13.64 -22.78 -25.70
C GLN A 318 14.83 -22.23 -26.50
N LEU A 319 14.89 -20.93 -26.73
CA LEU A 319 16.01 -20.28 -27.40
C LEU A 319 17.31 -20.43 -26.60
N GLU A 320 17.27 -20.31 -25.27
CA GLU A 320 18.44 -20.51 -24.41
C GLU A 320 19.04 -21.92 -24.54
N GLN A 321 18.22 -22.94 -24.83
CA GLN A 321 18.69 -24.31 -25.06
C GLN A 321 19.32 -24.50 -26.46
N ALA A 322 19.00 -23.64 -27.42
CA ALA A 322 19.58 -23.66 -28.75
C ALA A 322 19.75 -22.23 -29.31
N PRO A 323 20.77 -21.46 -28.83
CA PRO A 323 20.90 -20.03 -29.11
C PRO A 323 21.10 -19.68 -30.59
N ASP A 324 21.68 -20.59 -31.37
CA ASP A 324 21.96 -20.40 -32.79
C ASP A 324 20.79 -20.84 -33.70
N ASN A 325 19.61 -21.16 -33.13
CA ASN A 325 18.45 -21.59 -33.91
C ASN A 325 17.59 -20.40 -34.38
N PRO A 326 17.60 -20.05 -35.68
CA PRO A 326 16.89 -18.89 -36.19
C PRO A 326 15.36 -19.00 -36.05
N SER A 327 14.81 -20.21 -36.05
CA SER A 327 13.36 -20.41 -35.86
C SER A 327 12.93 -20.14 -34.43
N LEU A 328 13.76 -20.51 -33.44
CA LEU A 328 13.47 -20.24 -32.02
C LEU A 328 13.68 -18.75 -31.71
N GLN A 329 14.68 -18.12 -32.32
CA GLN A 329 14.87 -16.68 -32.23
C GLN A 329 13.63 -15.94 -32.75
N ALA A 330 13.15 -16.26 -33.95
CA ALA A 330 11.95 -15.65 -34.52
C ALA A 330 10.69 -15.90 -33.66
N ALA A 331 10.56 -17.09 -33.05
CA ALA A 331 9.45 -17.39 -32.14
C ALA A 331 9.50 -16.58 -30.84
N ALA A 332 10.69 -16.45 -30.23
CA ALA A 332 10.90 -15.65 -29.03
C ALA A 332 10.65 -14.15 -29.29
N ASP A 333 11.14 -13.63 -30.41
CA ASP A 333 10.92 -12.24 -30.83
C ASP A 333 9.43 -11.97 -31.07
N LYS A 334 8.74 -12.87 -31.78
CA LYS A 334 7.30 -12.78 -31.99
C LYS A 334 6.53 -12.77 -30.67
N ALA A 335 6.81 -13.72 -29.78
CA ALA A 335 6.12 -13.81 -28.49
C ALA A 335 6.38 -12.57 -27.60
N ARG A 336 7.61 -12.02 -27.64
CA ARG A 336 7.96 -10.78 -26.95
C ARG A 336 7.18 -9.59 -27.52
N MET A 337 7.11 -9.45 -28.85
CA MET A 337 6.38 -8.36 -29.49
C MET A 337 4.87 -8.43 -29.23
N GLU A 338 4.27 -9.63 -29.26
CA GLU A 338 2.85 -9.82 -28.92
C GLU A 338 2.55 -9.40 -27.47
N LEU A 339 3.44 -9.75 -26.53
CA LEU A 339 3.33 -9.31 -25.13
C LEU A 339 3.41 -7.78 -25.02
N LEU A 340 4.41 -7.17 -25.64
CA LEU A 340 4.63 -5.72 -25.55
C LEU A 340 3.48 -4.92 -26.17
N GLU A 341 2.93 -5.36 -27.30
CA GLU A 341 1.79 -4.68 -27.93
C GLU A 341 0.50 -4.78 -27.09
N LEU A 342 0.28 -5.93 -26.43
CA LEU A 342 -0.81 -6.07 -25.48
C LEU A 342 -0.58 -5.15 -24.27
N GLU A 343 0.60 -5.21 -23.65
CA GLU A 343 0.94 -4.34 -22.51
C GLU A 343 0.75 -2.86 -22.88
N GLY A 344 1.21 -2.42 -24.06
CA GLY A 344 1.10 -1.03 -24.50
C GLY A 344 -0.36 -0.61 -24.66
N THR A 345 -1.18 -1.47 -25.27
CA THR A 345 -2.62 -1.22 -25.41
C THR A 345 -3.30 -1.11 -24.04
N VAL A 346 -2.97 -2.01 -23.11
CA VAL A 346 -3.53 -2.03 -21.76
C VAL A 346 -3.10 -0.80 -20.96
N TYR A 347 -1.81 -0.45 -20.97
CA TYR A 347 -1.30 0.68 -20.20
C TYR A 347 -1.74 2.04 -20.77
N ARG A 348 -1.88 2.19 -22.09
CA ARG A 348 -2.49 3.38 -22.69
C ARG A 348 -3.93 3.59 -22.21
N ASP A 349 -4.72 2.52 -22.18
CA ASP A 349 -6.09 2.56 -21.66
C ASP A 349 -6.12 2.89 -20.15
N ARG A 350 -5.23 2.29 -19.35
CA ARG A 350 -5.11 2.58 -17.90
C ARG A 350 -4.74 4.02 -17.62
N VAL A 351 -3.76 4.57 -18.33
CA VAL A 351 -3.35 5.98 -18.20
C VAL A 351 -4.47 6.91 -18.63
N GLY A 352 -5.21 6.56 -19.68
CA GLY A 352 -6.42 7.30 -20.08
C GLY A 352 -7.49 7.30 -18.98
N LYS A 353 -7.67 6.18 -18.26
CA LYS A 353 -8.63 6.08 -17.16
C LYS A 353 -8.15 6.74 -15.86
N TYR A 354 -6.86 6.70 -15.58
CA TYR A 354 -6.23 7.21 -14.35
C TYR A 354 -5.06 8.17 -14.67
N PRO A 355 -5.32 9.36 -15.25
CA PRO A 355 -4.28 10.24 -15.78
C PRO A 355 -3.35 10.85 -14.73
N THR A 356 -3.71 10.78 -13.45
CA THR A 356 -2.90 11.27 -12.33
C THR A 356 -1.99 10.19 -11.73
N ASN A 357 -2.18 8.92 -12.09
CA ASN A 357 -1.36 7.82 -11.58
C ASN A 357 0.02 7.81 -12.26
N ARG A 358 1.07 8.18 -11.52
CA ARG A 358 2.45 8.29 -12.03
C ARG A 358 3.11 6.92 -12.22
N GLU A 359 2.76 5.92 -11.41
CA GLU A 359 3.28 4.55 -11.56
C GLU A 359 2.80 3.93 -12.88
N MET A 360 1.51 4.08 -13.22
CA MET A 360 0.97 3.61 -14.50
C MET A 360 1.60 4.30 -15.71
N LYS A 361 1.99 5.58 -15.57
CA LYS A 361 2.75 6.29 -16.61
C LYS A 361 4.18 5.76 -16.73
N ALA A 362 4.85 5.46 -15.63
CA ALA A 362 6.18 4.85 -15.67
C ALA A 362 6.14 3.48 -16.35
N ASP A 363 5.12 2.66 -16.04
CA ASP A 363 4.89 1.37 -16.69
C ASP A 363 4.64 1.54 -18.20
N LEU A 364 3.78 2.49 -18.59
CA LEU A 364 3.55 2.81 -20.00
C LEU A 364 4.86 3.23 -20.68
N GLY A 365 5.64 4.12 -20.07
CA GLY A 365 6.90 4.58 -20.62
C GLY A 365 7.90 3.44 -20.84
N ARG A 366 7.97 2.47 -19.92
CA ARG A 366 8.81 1.28 -20.08
C ARG A 366 8.39 0.47 -21.31
N VAL A 367 7.09 0.23 -21.46
CA VAL A 367 6.55 -0.56 -22.56
C VAL A 367 6.76 0.14 -23.91
N GLU A 368 6.49 1.44 -23.99
CA GLU A 368 6.69 2.21 -25.22
C GLU A 368 8.18 2.30 -25.60
N TYR A 369 9.08 2.41 -24.62
CA TYR A 369 10.53 2.33 -24.86
C TYR A 369 10.93 0.98 -25.47
N GLU A 370 10.41 -0.12 -24.93
CA GLU A 370 10.71 -1.46 -25.44
C GLU A 370 10.13 -1.72 -26.84
N LEU A 371 9.04 -1.04 -27.19
CA LEU A 371 8.41 -1.05 -28.52
C LEU A 371 9.12 -0.12 -29.52
N GLY A 372 10.13 0.64 -29.08
CA GLY A 372 10.82 1.62 -29.92
C GLY A 372 10.03 2.91 -30.15
N ARG A 373 8.93 3.12 -29.40
CA ARG A 373 8.11 4.34 -29.44
C ARG A 373 8.66 5.35 -28.43
N TYR A 374 9.85 5.88 -28.74
CA TYR A 374 10.64 6.66 -27.79
C TYR A 374 9.99 8.01 -27.44
N GLU A 375 9.36 8.70 -28.39
CA GLU A 375 8.65 9.96 -28.11
C GLU A 375 7.51 9.78 -27.10
N ASP A 376 6.68 8.74 -27.27
CA ASP A 376 5.60 8.40 -26.34
C ASP A 376 6.17 8.02 -24.96
N ALA A 377 7.27 7.28 -24.94
CA ALA A 377 7.97 6.92 -23.72
C ALA A 377 8.50 8.16 -22.97
N MET A 378 9.06 9.15 -23.68
CA MET A 378 9.57 10.39 -23.09
C MET A 378 8.47 11.14 -22.36
N ALA A 379 7.32 11.36 -23.00
CA ALA A 379 6.19 12.05 -22.38
C ALA A 379 5.70 11.34 -21.10
N ALA A 380 5.67 10.00 -21.14
CA ALA A 380 5.28 9.19 -19.99
C ALA A 380 6.29 9.30 -18.83
N PHE A 381 7.59 9.23 -19.11
CA PHE A 381 8.65 9.34 -18.09
C PHE A 381 8.81 10.76 -17.54
N GLN A 382 8.66 11.80 -18.36
CA GLN A 382 8.64 13.19 -17.89
C GLN A 382 7.55 13.39 -16.85
N ALA A 383 6.35 12.86 -17.10
CA ALA A 383 5.30 12.89 -16.10
C ALA A 383 5.63 12.03 -14.87
N ALA A 384 6.18 10.83 -15.02
CA ALA A 384 6.50 9.99 -13.87
C ALA A 384 7.58 10.59 -12.94
N LYS A 385 8.51 11.37 -13.49
CA LYS A 385 9.68 11.96 -12.81
C LYS A 385 9.35 12.95 -11.68
N ASP A 386 8.15 13.53 -11.70
CA ASP A 386 7.65 14.40 -10.61
C ASP A 386 7.57 13.66 -9.27
N ASP A 387 7.26 12.37 -9.29
CA ASP A 387 7.14 11.55 -8.09
C ASP A 387 8.53 11.22 -7.52
N PRO A 388 8.83 11.59 -6.26
CA PRO A 388 10.13 11.31 -5.63
C PRO A 388 10.54 9.83 -5.66
N LYS A 389 9.58 8.90 -5.57
CA LYS A 389 9.87 7.45 -5.59
C LYS A 389 10.27 6.96 -6.98
N LEU A 390 9.74 7.60 -8.04
CA LEU A 390 9.97 7.20 -9.43
C LEU A 390 11.07 8.02 -10.09
N ARG A 391 11.50 9.13 -9.48
CA ARG A 391 12.42 10.12 -10.07
C ARG A 391 13.68 9.52 -10.67
N VAL A 392 14.41 8.70 -9.90
CA VAL A 392 15.67 8.09 -10.37
C VAL A 392 15.43 7.22 -11.60
N ASN A 393 14.45 6.31 -11.54
CA ASN A 393 14.15 5.40 -12.64
C ASN A 393 13.60 6.14 -13.88
N SER A 394 12.74 7.12 -13.67
CA SER A 394 12.11 7.88 -14.75
C SER A 394 13.12 8.78 -15.45
N ALA A 395 14.00 9.47 -14.71
CA ALA A 395 15.09 10.25 -15.29
C ALA A 395 16.08 9.36 -16.05
N TRP A 396 16.45 8.20 -15.48
CA TRP A 396 17.31 7.24 -16.17
C TRP A 396 16.69 6.73 -17.47
N MET A 397 15.42 6.31 -17.45
CA MET A 397 14.74 5.85 -18.65
C MET A 397 14.50 6.98 -19.67
N LEU A 398 14.23 8.20 -19.22
CA LEU A 398 14.12 9.37 -20.09
C LEU A 398 15.44 9.66 -20.81
N GLY A 399 16.57 9.58 -20.09
CA GLY A 399 17.90 9.68 -20.69
C GLY A 399 18.17 8.58 -21.72
N LYS A 400 17.72 7.34 -21.46
CA LYS A 400 17.79 6.25 -22.44
C LYS A 400 16.94 6.51 -23.68
N CYS A 401 15.78 7.15 -23.55
CA CYS A 401 14.96 7.55 -24.70
C CYS A 401 15.69 8.59 -25.54
N PHE A 402 16.23 9.64 -24.91
CA PHE A 402 16.99 10.67 -25.63
C PHE A 402 18.22 10.10 -26.34
N ALA A 403 18.95 9.19 -25.70
CA ALA A 403 20.09 8.52 -26.32
C ALA A 403 19.69 7.67 -27.55
N LYS A 404 18.49 7.08 -27.56
CA LYS A 404 17.98 6.32 -28.71
C LYS A 404 17.59 7.21 -29.90
N GLU A 405 17.14 8.43 -29.63
CA GLU A 405 16.88 9.46 -30.63
C GLU A 405 18.16 10.23 -31.05
N GLY A 406 19.32 9.89 -30.48
CA GLY A 406 20.60 10.56 -30.75
C GLY A 406 20.77 11.92 -30.05
N TRP A 407 19.85 12.28 -29.15
CA TRP A 407 19.88 13.54 -28.38
C TRP A 407 20.77 13.37 -27.15
N HIS A 408 22.07 13.23 -27.39
CA HIS A 408 23.02 12.86 -26.36
C HIS A 408 23.25 13.95 -25.30
N SER A 409 23.05 15.23 -25.64
CA SER A 409 23.15 16.33 -24.66
C SER A 409 22.05 16.23 -23.60
N GLU A 410 20.80 16.05 -24.03
CA GLU A 410 19.64 15.85 -23.18
C GLU A 410 19.77 14.55 -22.38
N ALA A 411 20.23 13.47 -23.01
CA ALA A 411 20.49 12.21 -22.33
C ALA A 411 21.49 12.36 -21.17
N VAL A 412 22.60 13.08 -21.41
CA VAL A 412 23.61 13.37 -20.38
C VAL A 412 23.00 14.14 -19.21
N SER A 413 22.18 15.16 -19.48
CA SER A 413 21.49 15.93 -18.44
C SER A 413 20.60 15.04 -17.57
N GLU A 414 19.77 14.21 -18.21
CA GLU A 414 18.85 13.30 -17.53
C GLU A 414 19.56 12.23 -16.68
N PHE A 415 20.66 11.65 -17.18
CA PHE A 415 21.44 10.70 -16.41
C PHE A 415 22.15 11.36 -15.21
N LYS A 416 22.65 12.59 -15.36
CA LYS A 416 23.22 13.35 -14.25
C LYS A 416 22.18 13.65 -13.18
N GLU A 417 20.96 13.98 -13.58
CA GLU A 417 19.85 14.16 -12.63
C GLU A 417 19.47 12.86 -11.93
N ALA A 418 19.42 11.73 -12.66
CA ALA A 418 19.18 10.42 -12.07
C ALA A 418 20.23 10.06 -11.02
N LEU A 419 21.52 10.34 -11.28
CA LEU A 419 22.60 10.15 -10.31
C LEU A 419 22.51 11.11 -9.11
N ALA A 420 22.11 12.36 -9.32
CA ALA A 420 21.95 13.34 -8.25
C ALA A 420 20.79 13.00 -7.31
N ALA A 421 19.73 12.37 -7.83
CA ALA A 421 18.58 11.90 -7.06
C ALA A 421 18.77 10.53 -6.40
N LEU A 422 19.90 9.85 -6.66
CA LEU A 422 20.16 8.49 -6.22
C LEU A 422 20.42 8.43 -4.70
N ASP A 423 19.74 7.51 -4.02
CA ASP A 423 19.90 7.27 -2.59
C ASP A 423 20.46 5.85 -2.30
N ALA A 424 20.73 5.57 -1.03
CA ALA A 424 21.31 4.28 -0.61
C ALA A 424 20.44 3.06 -0.98
N THR A 425 19.12 3.24 -1.09
CA THR A 425 18.18 2.15 -1.44
C THR A 425 18.23 1.76 -2.92
N GLN A 426 18.79 2.63 -3.76
CA GLN A 426 18.89 2.44 -5.21
C GLN A 426 20.35 2.33 -5.70
N SER A 427 21.28 2.06 -4.77
CA SER A 427 22.73 1.98 -5.02
C SER A 427 23.14 0.94 -6.08
N GLU A 428 22.31 -0.07 -6.31
CA GLU A 428 22.50 -1.07 -7.37
C GLU A 428 22.44 -0.47 -8.79
N ARG A 429 21.66 0.60 -8.99
CA ARG A 429 21.45 1.26 -10.30
C ARG A 429 22.59 2.19 -10.68
N GLU A 430 23.42 2.59 -9.71
CA GLU A 430 24.47 3.59 -9.91
C GLU A 430 25.42 3.23 -11.06
N LEU A 431 25.81 1.94 -11.17
CA LEU A 431 26.70 1.48 -12.23
C LEU A 431 26.02 1.49 -13.60
N GLU A 432 24.73 1.14 -13.66
CA GLU A 432 23.98 1.11 -14.90
C GLU A 432 23.78 2.53 -15.45
N ILE A 433 23.41 3.47 -14.59
CA ILE A 433 23.24 4.88 -14.97
C ILE A 433 24.58 5.50 -15.39
N LYS A 434 25.68 5.25 -14.66
CA LYS A 434 27.02 5.73 -15.04
C LYS A 434 27.48 5.17 -16.37
N TYR A 435 27.15 3.90 -16.66
CA TYR A 435 27.50 3.28 -17.91
C TYR A 435 26.73 3.89 -19.08
N ASP A 436 25.41 4.07 -18.95
CA ASP A 436 24.60 4.70 -20.00
C ASP A 436 24.99 6.17 -20.20
N LEU A 437 25.33 6.89 -19.13
CA LEU A 437 25.90 8.24 -19.19
C LEU A 437 27.24 8.27 -19.93
N MET A 438 28.14 7.34 -19.62
CA MET A 438 29.43 7.20 -20.32
C MET A 438 29.21 6.98 -21.82
N LEU A 439 28.28 6.12 -22.22
CA LEU A 439 27.97 5.89 -23.63
C LEU A 439 27.46 7.16 -24.32
N SER A 440 26.54 7.90 -23.70
CA SER A 440 26.09 9.18 -24.28
C SER A 440 27.19 10.23 -24.36
N LEU A 441 28.11 10.30 -23.39
CA LEU A 441 29.26 11.21 -23.44
C LEU A 441 30.25 10.82 -24.54
N ILE A 442 30.46 9.53 -24.80
CA ILE A 442 31.28 9.05 -25.92
C ILE A 442 30.70 9.56 -27.25
N GLU A 443 29.40 9.38 -27.46
CA GLU A 443 28.74 9.82 -28.69
C GLU A 443 28.72 11.35 -28.80
N LEU A 444 28.43 12.06 -27.71
CA LEU A 444 28.49 13.52 -27.68
C LEU A 444 29.90 14.06 -27.97
N ALA A 445 30.94 13.43 -27.41
CA ALA A 445 32.33 13.77 -27.69
C ALA A 445 32.68 13.61 -29.18
N LYS A 446 32.20 12.55 -29.84
CA LYS A 446 32.38 12.33 -31.27
C LYS A 446 31.65 13.39 -32.10
N LEU A 447 30.37 13.64 -31.79
CA LEU A 447 29.51 14.57 -32.51
C LEU A 447 30.03 16.01 -32.44
N GLU A 448 30.45 16.44 -31.24
CA GLU A 448 30.89 17.82 -31.00
C GLU A 448 32.41 18.00 -31.08
N LYS A 449 33.16 16.91 -31.29
CA LYS A 449 34.64 16.90 -31.22
C LYS A 449 35.15 17.48 -29.90
N SER A 450 34.49 17.15 -28.79
CA SER A 450 34.75 17.72 -27.47
C SER A 450 35.68 16.84 -26.64
N GLY A 451 36.92 17.30 -26.45
CA GLY A 451 37.88 16.67 -25.53
C GLY A 451 37.42 16.70 -24.07
N ALA A 452 36.58 17.66 -23.68
CA ALA A 452 36.00 17.73 -22.33
C ALA A 452 35.03 16.57 -22.09
N HIS A 453 34.11 16.31 -23.04
CA HIS A 453 33.18 15.18 -22.96
C HIS A 453 33.93 13.84 -22.99
N ALA A 454 35.01 13.72 -23.79
CA ALA A 454 35.86 12.54 -23.82
C ALA A 454 36.54 12.28 -22.46
N LYS A 455 37.06 13.34 -21.80
CA LYS A 455 37.67 13.24 -20.46
C LYS A 455 36.65 12.83 -19.40
N GLU A 456 35.44 13.41 -19.42
CA GLU A 456 34.36 13.03 -18.50
C GLU A 456 33.94 11.56 -18.69
N ALA A 457 33.80 11.11 -19.95
CA ALA A 457 33.55 9.69 -20.23
C ALA A 457 34.66 8.78 -19.67
N ALA A 458 35.93 9.22 -19.74
CA ALA A 458 37.07 8.46 -19.23
C ALA A 458 37.04 8.32 -17.71
N GLU A 459 36.64 9.39 -17.00
CA GLU A 459 36.47 9.38 -15.55
C GLU A 459 35.37 8.40 -15.12
N LEU A 460 34.21 8.44 -15.80
CA LEU A 460 33.11 7.50 -15.55
C LEU A 460 33.52 6.06 -15.84
N CYS A 461 34.19 5.82 -16.97
CA CYS A 461 34.75 4.51 -17.31
C CYS A 461 35.70 4.00 -16.21
N SER A 462 36.59 4.88 -15.71
CA SER A 462 37.51 4.56 -14.61
C SER A 462 36.76 4.23 -13.31
N ALA A 463 35.69 4.96 -13.01
CA ALA A 463 34.87 4.71 -11.84
C ALA A 463 34.17 3.35 -11.92
N ILE A 464 33.61 3.00 -13.07
CA ILE A 464 32.97 1.70 -13.31
C ILE A 464 34.00 0.57 -13.17
N VAL A 465 35.17 0.69 -13.84
CA VAL A 465 36.23 -0.33 -13.78
C VAL A 465 36.73 -0.56 -12.35
N ARG A 466 36.93 0.51 -11.56
CA ARG A 466 37.35 0.40 -10.15
C ARG A 466 36.33 -0.34 -9.29
N LYS A 467 35.03 -0.17 -9.56
CA LYS A 467 33.96 -0.82 -8.81
C LYS A 467 33.70 -2.25 -9.32
N ASN A 468 33.71 -2.46 -10.64
CA ASN A 468 33.53 -3.75 -11.30
C ASN A 468 34.13 -3.77 -12.72
N ILE A 469 35.31 -4.37 -12.87
CA ILE A 469 36.03 -4.53 -14.16
C ILE A 469 35.35 -5.52 -15.15
N ALA A 470 34.39 -6.31 -14.68
CA ALA A 470 33.62 -7.25 -15.49
C ALA A 470 32.23 -6.70 -15.88
N PHE A 471 31.95 -5.43 -15.57
CA PHE A 471 30.67 -4.81 -15.88
C PHE A 471 30.49 -4.63 -17.39
N ARG A 472 29.60 -5.43 -18.00
CA ARG A 472 29.29 -5.41 -19.43
C ARG A 472 30.57 -5.45 -20.30
N ASP A 473 30.66 -4.59 -21.31
CA ASP A 473 31.79 -4.45 -22.22
C ASP A 473 32.75 -3.30 -21.83
N VAL A 474 32.78 -2.87 -20.55
CA VAL A 474 33.51 -1.66 -20.13
C VAL A 474 34.99 -1.65 -20.50
N ARG A 475 35.64 -2.83 -20.62
CA ARG A 475 37.03 -2.95 -21.07
C ARG A 475 37.22 -2.54 -22.53
N ALA A 476 36.24 -2.84 -23.38
CA ALA A 476 36.24 -2.40 -24.78
C ALA A 476 35.97 -0.89 -24.86
N ARG A 477 34.97 -0.41 -24.10
CA ARG A 477 34.67 1.03 -23.99
C ARG A 477 35.83 1.84 -23.46
N ARG A 478 36.65 1.28 -22.57
CA ARG A 478 37.85 1.94 -22.08
C ARG A 478 38.83 2.29 -23.20
N LYS A 479 39.10 1.34 -24.10
CA LYS A 479 39.99 1.56 -25.24
C LYS A 479 39.44 2.62 -26.18
N GLU A 480 38.14 2.59 -26.43
CA GLU A 480 37.44 3.58 -27.25
C GLU A 480 37.57 4.99 -26.66
N VAL A 481 37.35 5.13 -25.36
CA VAL A 481 37.43 6.43 -24.68
C VAL A 481 38.86 6.95 -24.60
N ASP A 482 39.85 6.09 -24.31
CA ASP A 482 41.26 6.49 -24.27
C ASP A 482 41.73 7.02 -25.64
N GLU A 483 41.27 6.40 -26.73
CA GLU A 483 41.54 6.88 -28.10
C GLU A 483 40.83 8.21 -28.39
N LEU A 484 39.58 8.39 -27.94
CA LEU A 484 38.87 9.66 -28.07
C LEU A 484 39.57 10.80 -27.30
N VAL A 485 40.04 10.53 -26.08
CA VAL A 485 40.82 11.51 -25.30
C VAL A 485 42.14 11.83 -26.01
N ARG A 486 42.81 10.85 -26.60
CA ARG A 486 44.06 11.08 -27.35
C ARG A 486 43.86 11.94 -28.60
N THR A 487 42.72 11.77 -29.27
CA THR A 487 42.43 12.44 -30.55
C THR A 487 41.77 13.80 -30.40
N LEU A 488 41.00 14.03 -29.33
CA LEU A 488 40.23 15.26 -29.10
C LEU A 488 40.74 16.10 -27.92
N GLY A 489 41.63 15.56 -27.08
CA GLY A 489 41.95 16.06 -25.74
C GLY A 489 43.17 16.95 -25.60
#